data_AF-A0A6C0CV54-F1
#
_entry.id   AF-A0A6C0CV54-F1
#
_cell.length_a   1.000
_cell.length_b   1.000
_cell.length_c   1.000
_cell.angle_alpha   90.00
_cell.angle_beta   90.00
_cell.angle_gamma   90.00
#
_symmetry.space_group_name_H-M   'P 1'
#
loop_
_entity.id
_entity.type
_entity.pdbx_description
1 polymer ?
#
loop_
_entity_poly.entity_id
_entity_poly.type
_entity_poly.pdbx_seq_one_letter_code
_entity_poly.pdbx_strand_id
1 'polypeptide(L)'
;MTTCNLHSNELICPSLCIPRVVAGITKDQVLKIIQSLHLGIIQRIDMIQKKTEKGEMFSRVFIHFSKWNDSEVAAHAKERILSGKDIKVIYDDPWFWKISANRSTLSTQTNKK
;
A
#
# COMPACT_ATOMS: atom_id res chain seq x y z
N MET A 1 -9.41 -15.08 22.46
CA MET A 1 -8.13 -14.36 22.35
C MET A 1 -7.17 -15.24 21.58
N THR A 2 -7.30 -15.30 20.25
CA THR A 2 -6.47 -16.22 19.45
C THR A 2 -5.15 -15.55 19.15
N THR A 3 -4.12 -16.07 19.83
CA THR A 3 -2.71 -15.75 19.65
C THR A 3 -2.29 -16.07 18.21
N CYS A 4 -1.66 -15.10 17.55
CA CYS A 4 -0.98 -15.34 16.29
C CYS A 4 0.15 -16.35 16.54
N ASN A 5 0.11 -17.46 15.82
CA ASN A 5 0.97 -18.62 16.01
C ASN A 5 2.45 -18.24 15.77
N LEU A 6 3.30 -18.54 16.76
CA LEU A 6 4.75 -18.30 16.73
C LEU A 6 5.44 -19.41 15.93
N HIS A 7 5.79 -19.10 14.68
CA HIS A 7 6.87 -19.75 13.95
C HIS A 7 7.61 -18.67 13.16
N SER A 8 8.76 -18.24 13.69
CA SER A 8 9.87 -17.56 13.02
C SER A 8 9.53 -16.81 11.72
N ASN A 9 8.63 -15.85 11.76
CA ASN A 9 8.28 -15.02 10.61
C ASN A 9 7.66 -13.75 11.19
N GLU A 10 8.37 -12.62 11.11
CA GLU A 10 7.80 -11.36 11.56
C GLU A 10 6.42 -11.18 10.92
N LEU A 11 5.46 -10.68 11.69
CA LEU A 11 4.13 -10.29 11.19
C LEU A 11 4.33 -9.15 10.19
N ILE A 12 4.71 -9.46 8.96
CA ILE A 12 4.93 -8.46 7.91
C ILE A 12 3.58 -7.81 7.66
N CYS A 13 3.44 -6.57 8.11
CA CYS A 13 2.33 -5.71 7.73
C CYS A 13 2.53 -5.36 6.25
N PRO A 14 1.69 -5.87 5.33
CA PRO A 14 1.91 -5.59 3.92
C PRO A 14 1.88 -4.09 3.68
N SER A 15 2.87 -3.62 2.95
CA SER A 15 2.91 -2.23 2.50
C SER A 15 2.12 -2.11 1.21
N LEU A 16 1.51 -0.95 0.97
CA LEU A 16 0.75 -0.67 -0.23
C LEU A 16 1.61 0.10 -1.25
N CYS A 17 1.24 -0.04 -2.52
CA CYS A 17 1.82 0.69 -3.64
C CYS A 17 0.69 1.33 -4.45
N ILE A 18 0.79 2.64 -4.66
CA ILE A 18 0.00 3.39 -5.64
C ILE A 18 0.93 3.67 -6.82
N PRO A 19 0.77 2.97 -7.96
CA PRO A 19 1.73 3.03 -9.06
C PRO A 19 1.87 4.42 -9.68
N ARG A 20 0.76 5.17 -9.72
CA ARG A 20 0.67 6.49 -10.34
C ARG A 20 -0.28 7.38 -9.55
N VAL A 21 0.27 8.47 -9.02
CA VAL A 21 -0.42 9.61 -8.44
C VAL A 21 -0.07 10.82 -9.31
N VAL A 22 -1.07 11.58 -9.75
CA VAL A 22 -0.86 12.75 -10.62
C VAL A 22 -0.04 13.82 -9.90
N ALA A 23 0.69 14.63 -10.67
CA ALA A 23 1.42 15.76 -10.09
C ALA A 23 0.46 16.71 -9.36
N GLY A 24 0.92 17.30 -8.25
CA GLY A 24 0.13 18.22 -7.44
C GLY A 24 -0.57 17.58 -6.23
N ILE A 25 -0.82 16.26 -6.23
CA ILE A 25 -1.32 15.57 -5.03
C ILE A 25 -0.21 15.46 -4.00
N THR A 26 -0.48 15.95 -2.79
CA THR A 26 0.49 16.00 -1.69
C THR A 26 0.48 14.73 -0.84
N LYS A 27 1.55 14.52 -0.06
CA LYS A 27 1.63 13.43 0.92
C LYS A 27 0.48 13.46 1.92
N ASP A 28 0.05 14.65 2.33
CA ASP A 28 -1.06 14.81 3.28
C ASP A 28 -2.41 14.45 2.67
N GLN A 29 -2.62 14.74 1.39
CA GLN A 29 -3.81 14.29 0.67
C GLN A 29 -3.85 12.77 0.56
N VAL A 30 -2.73 12.13 0.18
CA VAL A 30 -2.64 10.66 0.18
C VAL A 30 -2.90 10.11 1.58
N LEU A 31 -2.29 10.69 2.61
CA LEU A 31 -2.48 10.26 4.00
C LEU A 31 -3.96 10.27 4.39
N LYS A 32 -4.66 11.39 4.15
CA LYS A 32 -6.09 11.54 4.47
C LYS A 32 -6.95 10.49 3.77
N ILE A 33 -6.74 10.28 2.47
CA ILE A 33 -7.51 9.30 1.67
C ILE A 33 -7.25 7.87 2.15
N ILE A 34 -6.01 7.52 2.49
CA ILE A 34 -5.70 6.16 2.97
C ILE A 34 -6.21 5.95 4.40
N GLN A 35 -6.16 6.98 5.25
CA GLN A 35 -6.73 6.91 6.59
C GLN A 35 -8.25 6.71 6.56
N SER A 36 -8.97 7.32 5.61
CA SER A 36 -10.42 7.12 5.48
C SER A 36 -10.83 5.71 5.08
N LEU A 37 -9.92 4.88 4.58
CA LEU A 37 -10.16 3.46 4.31
C LEU A 37 -10.11 2.58 5.56
N HIS A 38 -9.61 3.11 6.68
CA HIS A 38 -9.53 2.40 7.96
C HIS A 38 -8.81 1.04 7.88
N LEU A 39 -7.78 0.93 7.04
CA LEU A 39 -7.02 -0.30 6.82
C LEU A 39 -6.04 -0.63 7.95
N GLY A 40 -5.59 0.39 8.70
CA GLY A 40 -4.59 0.23 9.75
C GLY A 40 -3.90 1.53 10.17
N ILE A 41 -2.90 1.39 11.02
CA ILE A 41 -2.03 2.49 11.48
C ILE A 41 -0.88 2.65 10.48
N ILE A 42 -0.84 3.82 9.83
CA ILE A 42 0.22 4.17 8.88
C ILE A 42 1.46 4.59 9.66
N GLN A 43 2.59 3.93 9.39
CA GLN A 43 3.90 4.24 9.93
C GLN A 43 4.62 5.31 9.10
N ARG A 44 4.61 5.15 7.76
CA ARG A 44 5.33 6.04 6.84
C ARG A 44 4.69 6.01 5.46
N ILE A 45 4.81 7.14 4.76
CA ILE A 45 4.49 7.25 3.33
C ILE A 45 5.73 7.76 2.61
N ASP A 46 6.16 7.02 1.59
CA ASP A 46 7.27 7.35 0.71
C ASP A 46 6.72 7.71 -0.66
N MET A 47 6.95 8.95 -1.10
CA MET A 47 6.54 9.45 -2.42
C MET A 47 7.76 9.64 -3.30
N ILE A 48 7.84 8.89 -4.40
CA ILE A 48 8.94 8.95 -5.36
C ILE A 48 8.43 9.64 -6.62
N GLN A 49 8.96 10.83 -6.90
CA GLN A 49 8.66 11.55 -8.13
C GLN A 49 9.28 10.83 -9.34
N LYS A 50 8.52 10.78 -10.41
CA LYS A 50 8.89 10.17 -11.69
C LYS A 50 8.40 11.04 -12.84
N LYS A 51 8.99 10.82 -14.00
CA LYS A 51 8.65 11.48 -15.26
C LYS A 51 8.30 10.41 -16.29
N THR A 52 7.23 10.61 -17.05
CA THR A 52 6.92 9.74 -18.20
C THR A 52 7.86 10.04 -19.37
N GLU A 53 7.86 9.19 -20.38
CA GLU A 53 8.57 9.43 -21.64
C GLU A 53 8.13 10.74 -22.32
N LYS A 54 6.84 11.11 -22.18
CA LYS A 54 6.27 12.37 -22.68
C LYS A 54 6.59 13.59 -21.81
N GLY A 55 7.29 13.39 -20.70
CA GLY A 55 7.72 14.44 -19.81
C GLY A 55 6.73 14.83 -18.70
N GLU A 56 5.62 14.10 -18.56
CA GLU A 56 4.64 14.35 -17.51
C GLU A 56 5.17 13.87 -16.15
N MET A 57 5.06 14.73 -15.15
CA MET A 57 5.42 14.38 -13.77
C MET A 57 4.31 13.55 -13.12
N PHE A 58 4.70 12.55 -12.35
CA PHE A 58 3.82 11.77 -11.50
C PHE A 58 4.59 11.23 -10.30
N SER A 59 3.90 10.80 -9.27
CA SER A 59 4.52 10.15 -8.12
C SER A 59 4.13 8.68 -8.06
N ARG A 60 5.06 7.82 -7.67
CA ARG A 60 4.77 6.49 -7.15
C ARG A 60 4.78 6.57 -5.63
N VAL A 61 3.75 6.04 -4.98
CA VAL A 61 3.59 6.18 -3.54
C VAL A 61 3.59 4.82 -2.86
N PHE A 62 4.38 4.69 -1.81
CA PHE A 62 4.44 3.50 -0.97
C PHE A 62 3.94 3.87 0.43
N ILE A 63 3.07 3.03 0.98
CA ILE A 63 2.47 3.24 2.30
C ILE A 63 2.83 2.05 3.18
N HIS A 64 3.52 2.33 4.27
CA HIS A 64 3.98 1.36 5.25
C HIS A 64 3.09 1.43 6.48
N PHE A 65 2.59 0.27 6.92
CA PHE A 65 1.73 0.16 8.09
C PHE A 65 2.53 -0.38 9.27
N SER A 66 2.38 0.22 10.44
CA SER A 66 2.88 -0.37 11.70
C SER A 66 1.94 -1.47 12.19
N LYS A 67 0.65 -1.34 11.88
CA LYS A 67 -0.39 -2.32 12.22
C LYS A 67 -1.51 -2.28 11.18
N TRP A 68 -2.01 -3.45 10.78
CA TRP A 68 -3.28 -3.58 10.05
C TRP A 68 -4.45 -3.71 11.03
N ASN A 69 -5.59 -3.14 10.67
CA ASN A 69 -6.81 -3.30 11.46
C ASN A 69 -7.38 -4.72 11.32
N ASP A 70 -8.09 -5.15 12.36
CA ASP A 70 -8.72 -6.47 12.45
C ASP A 70 -10.18 -6.47 11.96
N SER A 71 -10.62 -5.38 11.31
CA SER A 71 -11.96 -5.30 10.73
C SER A 71 -12.08 -6.19 9.50
N GLU A 72 -13.29 -6.68 9.21
CA GLU A 72 -13.56 -7.50 8.03
C GLU A 72 -13.11 -6.81 6.74
N VAL A 73 -13.38 -5.51 6.59
CA VAL A 73 -12.97 -4.72 5.43
C VAL A 73 -11.44 -4.68 5.29
N ALA A 74 -10.71 -4.44 6.38
CA ALA A 74 -9.25 -4.41 6.36
C ALA A 74 -8.66 -5.81 6.08
N ALA A 75 -9.28 -6.86 6.63
CA ALA A 75 -8.89 -8.25 6.40
C ALA A 75 -9.06 -8.65 4.92
N HIS A 76 -10.22 -8.36 4.32
CA HIS A 76 -10.47 -8.61 2.89
C HIS A 76 -9.52 -7.82 2.00
N ALA A 77 -9.27 -6.55 2.32
CA ALA A 77 -8.30 -5.73 1.61
C ALA A 77 -6.89 -6.35 1.68
N LYS A 78 -6.46 -6.78 2.87
CA LYS A 78 -5.18 -7.43 3.12
C LYS A 78 -5.04 -8.73 2.34
N GLU A 79 -6.04 -9.60 2.40
CA GLU A 79 -6.05 -10.87 1.65
C GLU A 79 -5.97 -10.61 0.15
N ARG A 80 -6.77 -9.67 -0.36
CA ARG A 80 -6.81 -9.33 -1.78
C ARG A 80 -5.45 -8.86 -2.29
N ILE A 81 -4.78 -7.93 -1.60
CA ILE A 81 -3.45 -7.46 -2.05
C ILE A 81 -2.38 -8.54 -1.93
N LEU A 82 -2.42 -9.38 -0.88
CA LEU A 82 -1.48 -10.48 -0.68
C LEU A 82 -1.67 -11.59 -1.72
N SER A 83 -2.90 -11.78 -2.22
CA SER A 83 -3.20 -12.66 -3.36
C SER A 83 -2.71 -12.09 -4.71
N GLY A 84 -2.06 -10.93 -4.70
CA GLY A 84 -1.50 -10.29 -5.90
C GLY A 84 -2.49 -9.43 -6.69
N LYS A 85 -3.72 -9.25 -6.19
CA LYS A 85 -4.75 -8.41 -6.81
C LYS A 85 -4.63 -6.95 -6.34
N ASP A 86 -5.36 -6.05 -7.01
CA ASP A 86 -5.47 -4.64 -6.65
C ASP A 86 -6.85 -4.27 -6.05
N ILE A 87 -6.86 -3.18 -5.28
CA ILE A 87 -8.05 -2.52 -4.73
C ILE A 87 -8.24 -1.19 -5.47
N LYS A 88 -9.49 -0.89 -5.86
CA LYS A 88 -9.86 0.41 -6.45
C LYS A 88 -10.31 1.36 -5.34
N VAL A 89 -9.70 2.54 -5.26
CA VAL A 89 -10.07 3.62 -4.34
C VAL A 89 -10.40 4.87 -5.14
N ILE A 90 -11.67 5.30 -5.08
CA ILE A 90 -12.12 6.56 -5.69
C ILE A 90 -11.80 7.68 -4.71
N TYR A 91 -10.98 8.64 -5.13
CA TYR A 91 -10.60 9.78 -4.29
C TYR A 91 -11.28 11.08 -4.72
N ASP A 92 -11.67 11.18 -5.98
CA ASP A 92 -12.41 12.31 -6.55
C ASP A 92 -13.08 11.83 -7.85
N ASP A 93 -14.39 11.66 -7.90
CA ASP A 93 -15.06 11.02 -9.05
C ASP A 93 -14.87 11.83 -10.35
N PRO A 94 -14.48 11.21 -11.49
CA PRO A 94 -14.35 9.77 -11.77
C PRO A 94 -12.95 9.18 -11.50
N TRP A 95 -12.04 9.94 -10.89
CA TRP A 95 -10.66 9.57 -10.63
C TRP A 95 -10.51 8.56 -9.48
N PHE A 96 -9.68 7.55 -9.73
CA PHE A 96 -9.40 6.49 -8.78
C PHE A 96 -7.93 6.07 -8.83
N TRP A 97 -7.49 5.45 -7.75
CA TRP A 97 -6.23 4.73 -7.68
C TRP A 97 -6.47 3.23 -7.66
N LYS A 98 -5.60 2.49 -8.37
CA LYS A 98 -5.41 1.06 -8.14
C LYS A 98 -4.29 0.89 -7.15
N ILE A 99 -4.57 0.24 -6.04
CA ILE A 99 -3.62 0.02 -4.95
C ILE A 99 -3.30 -1.46 -4.89
N SER A 100 -2.02 -1.81 -4.93
CA SER A 100 -1.55 -3.20 -4.85
C SER A 100 -0.54 -3.38 -3.72
N ALA A 101 -0.17 -4.62 -3.41
CA ALA A 101 0.93 -4.87 -2.49
C ALA A 101 2.24 -4.27 -3.01
N ASN A 102 3.00 -3.63 -2.14
CA ASN A 102 4.37 -3.24 -2.42
C ASN A 102 5.24 -4.49 -2.54
N ARG A 103 5.71 -4.78 -3.76
CA ARG A 103 6.61 -5.91 -4.05
C ARG A 103 8.08 -5.55 -4.02
N SER A 104 8.42 -4.27 -3.83
CA SER A 104 9.80 -3.78 -3.80
C SER A 104 10.59 -4.29 -2.60
N THR A 105 9.91 -4.76 -1.55
CA THR A 105 10.52 -5.32 -0.32
C THR A 105 10.60 -6.85 -0.33
N LEU A 106 10.07 -7.53 -1.37
CA LEU A 106 10.06 -9.00 -1.46
C LEU A 106 11.31 -9.58 -2.17
N SER A 107 12.26 -8.75 -2.60
CA SER A 107 13.45 -9.19 -3.37
C SER A 107 14.65 -9.65 -2.53
N THR A 108 14.46 -10.03 -1.26
CA THR A 108 15.55 -10.56 -0.43
C THR A 108 15.10 -11.81 0.30
N GLN A 109 14.95 -12.91 -0.44
CA GLN A 109 15.05 -14.28 0.07
C GLN A 109 15.03 -15.27 -1.11
N THR A 110 16.06 -15.23 -1.95
CA THR A 110 16.42 -16.42 -2.75
C THR A 110 17.73 -16.94 -2.17
N ASN A 111 17.60 -17.86 -1.21
CA ASN A 111 18.71 -18.67 -0.76
C ASN A 111 19.32 -19.37 -1.98
N LYS A 112 20.57 -19.04 -2.30
CA LYS A 112 21.41 -19.87 -3.16
C LYS A 112 21.55 -21.21 -2.44
N LYS A 113 21.21 -22.29 -3.14
CA LYS A 113 21.66 -23.63 -2.82
C LYS A 113 22.48 -24.13 -3.99
#